data_AF-A0AAD9DLL7-F1
#
_entry.id   AF-A0AAD9DLL7-F1
#
_cell.length_a   1.000
_cell.length_b   1.000
_cell.length_c   1.000
_cell.angle_alpha   90.00
_cell.angle_beta   90.00
_cell.angle_gamma   90.00
#
_symmetry.space_group_name_H-M   'P 1'
#
loop_
_entity.id
_entity.type
_entity.pdbx_description
1 polymer ?
#
loop_
_entity_poly.entity_id
_entity_poly.type
_entity_poly.pdbx_seq_one_letter_code
_entity_poly.pdbx_strand_id
1 'polypeptide(L)'
;RPQSVRVGNRASSTLTLSTGAPQGCVLSPLLYSLYTYDCTATSSSTIVVKFADDTVVTGLISDNDERAYLEEIKHLENWCQENNLLLNVSETKELIVDRRKKQERHYPPVRISGTTVERVDSFRYLGVHISQDLSWSRHTNSLAKNARQRLYHLRRLRDFRLPSKVLRNSYTCTIESILTGNITVWFGNSNKQDRQTLQRVVRSAERITHTELPDLHTIYYKRCQTKVRRIVKDPTHPNNRFFSLLRPQSVRVGNRASSTLTLSTGAPQGCVLSPLLYSLYTYDCTATSSSTIVVKFADDTVVTGLISDNDERAYLEEIKHLENWCQENNLLLNVSETKELIVDRRKKQERHYPPVRISGTTVERVDSFRYLGVHISQDLSWSRHTNSLAKNARQRLYHLRRLRDFRLPSKVLRNSYTCTIESILTGNITVWFGNSNKQDRQTLQRVVRSAERITHTELPDLHTIYYKRCQTKVRRIVKDPTHPNNRFFSLLRSGKCFRSLKTKTERRKRSFFPQAVRALNQGN
;
A
#
# COMPACT_ATOMS: atom_id res chain seq x y z
N ARG A 1 -18.52 1.45 4.14
CA ARG A 1 -17.97 2.83 3.96
C ARG A 1 -18.63 3.47 2.74
N PRO A 2 -19.10 4.73 2.82
CA PRO A 2 -19.66 5.44 1.67
C PRO A 2 -18.57 5.69 0.62
N GLN A 3 -18.82 5.28 -0.62
CA GLN A 3 -17.93 5.48 -1.76
C GLN A 3 -18.64 6.34 -2.81
N SER A 4 -17.90 7.23 -3.44
CA SER A 4 -18.35 7.96 -4.63
C SER A 4 -17.18 8.16 -5.58
N VAL A 5 -17.48 8.11 -6.87
CA VAL A 5 -16.50 8.30 -7.94
C VAL A 5 -16.61 9.74 -8.42
N ARG A 6 -15.49 10.45 -8.50
CA ARG A 6 -15.43 11.82 -9.02
C ARG A 6 -14.71 11.84 -10.36
N VAL A 7 -15.38 12.34 -11.39
CA VAL A 7 -14.80 12.59 -12.71
C VAL A 7 -14.86 14.09 -12.97
N GLY A 8 -13.69 14.75 -12.91
CA GLY A 8 -13.60 16.21 -12.96
C GLY A 8 -14.36 16.89 -11.81
N ASN A 9 -15.33 17.74 -12.14
CA ASN A 9 -16.16 18.46 -11.16
C ASN A 9 -17.47 17.74 -10.78
N ARG A 10 -17.77 16.59 -11.39
CA ARG A 10 -18.99 15.82 -11.10
C ARG A 10 -18.65 14.63 -10.21
N ALA A 11 -19.46 14.40 -9.18
CA ALA A 11 -19.37 13.24 -8.31
C ALA A 11 -20.61 12.36 -8.52
N SER A 12 -20.43 11.04 -8.48
CA SER A 12 -21.53 10.08 -8.48
C SER A 12 -22.35 10.16 -7.19
N SER A 13 -23.52 9.53 -7.20
CA SER A 13 -24.23 9.19 -5.96
C SER A 13 -23.32 8.36 -5.04
N THR A 14 -23.54 8.51 -3.73
CA THR A 14 -22.76 7.81 -2.72
C THR A 14 -23.35 6.42 -2.50
N LEU A 15 -22.53 5.38 -2.69
CA LEU A 15 -22.90 3.99 -2.46
C LEU A 15 -22.21 3.47 -1.21
N THR A 16 -22.97 2.96 -0.24
CA THR A 16 -22.42 2.43 1.01
C THR A 16 -22.18 0.94 0.84
N LEU A 17 -20.92 0.55 0.62
CA LEU A 17 -20.53 -0.86 0.65
C LEU A 17 -20.27 -1.28 2.11
N SER A 18 -21.04 -2.24 2.62
CA SER A 18 -20.87 -2.84 3.95
C SER A 18 -19.77 -3.91 3.96
N THR A 19 -19.52 -4.56 2.83
CA THR A 19 -18.53 -5.63 2.64
C THR A 19 -17.74 -5.42 1.35
N GLY A 20 -16.53 -6.01 1.27
CA GLY A 20 -15.69 -5.99 0.08
C GLY A 20 -14.64 -4.86 0.03
N ALA A 21 -13.58 -5.10 -0.75
CA ALA A 21 -12.50 -4.13 -0.94
C ALA A 21 -12.88 -3.12 -2.06
N PRO A 22 -12.65 -1.80 -1.87
CA PRO A 22 -13.04 -0.78 -2.85
C PRO A 22 -12.36 -1.00 -4.21
N GLN A 23 -13.11 -1.07 -5.30
CA GLN A 23 -12.51 -1.11 -6.64
C GLN A 23 -11.73 0.19 -6.90
N GLY A 24 -10.50 0.07 -7.43
CA GLY A 24 -9.61 1.20 -7.66
C GLY A 24 -8.79 1.65 -6.44
N CYS A 25 -9.01 1.07 -5.25
CA CYS A 25 -8.06 1.21 -4.15
C CYS A 25 -6.82 0.33 -4.43
N VAL A 26 -5.64 0.93 -4.28
CA VAL A 26 -4.33 0.29 -4.54
C VAL A 26 -4.12 -0.97 -3.70
N LEU A 27 -4.73 -1.04 -2.52
CA LEU A 27 -4.58 -2.18 -1.59
C LEU A 27 -5.62 -3.29 -1.81
N SER A 28 -6.71 -3.03 -2.54
CA SER A 28 -7.80 -4.01 -2.68
C SER A 28 -7.37 -5.36 -3.26
N PRO A 29 -6.54 -5.43 -4.32
CA PRO A 29 -6.09 -6.72 -4.86
C PRO A 29 -5.26 -7.54 -3.85
N LEU A 30 -4.43 -6.88 -3.05
CA LEU A 30 -3.65 -7.55 -2.00
C LEU A 30 -4.55 -8.05 -0.88
N LEU A 31 -5.45 -7.20 -0.39
CA LEU A 31 -6.36 -7.57 0.70
C LEU A 31 -7.23 -8.75 0.29
N TYR A 32 -7.70 -8.79 -0.96
CA TYR A 32 -8.41 -9.94 -1.51
C TYR A 32 -7.51 -11.19 -1.59
N SER A 33 -6.25 -11.05 -2.04
CA SER A 33 -5.31 -12.17 -2.10
C SER A 33 -4.96 -12.73 -0.71
N LEU A 34 -4.91 -11.89 0.32
CA LEU A 34 -4.73 -12.30 1.71
C LEU A 34 -6.00 -12.97 2.25
N TYR A 35 -7.16 -12.39 1.93
CA TYR A 35 -8.46 -12.92 2.34
C TYR A 35 -8.69 -14.34 1.84
N THR A 36 -8.25 -14.64 0.62
CA THR A 36 -8.39 -15.97 0.04
C THR A 36 -7.17 -16.86 0.25
N TYR A 37 -6.14 -16.44 0.98
CA TYR A 37 -4.81 -17.09 0.99
C TYR A 37 -4.86 -18.57 1.38
N ASP A 38 -5.65 -18.90 2.38
CA ASP A 38 -5.86 -20.24 2.97
C ASP A 38 -6.67 -21.21 2.09
N CYS A 39 -7.37 -20.71 1.06
CA CYS A 39 -7.98 -21.54 0.03
C CYS A 39 -6.89 -22.32 -0.75
N THR A 40 -6.60 -23.54 -0.35
CA THR A 40 -5.50 -24.36 -0.86
C THR A 40 -6.00 -25.76 -1.22
N ALA A 41 -5.29 -26.45 -2.11
CA ALA A 41 -5.65 -27.80 -2.52
C ALA A 41 -5.60 -28.77 -1.33
N THR A 42 -6.59 -29.65 -1.24
CA THR A 42 -6.69 -30.65 -0.17
C THR A 42 -6.00 -31.97 -0.51
N SER A 43 -5.94 -32.32 -1.79
CA SER A 43 -5.29 -33.54 -2.27
C SER A 43 -3.93 -33.26 -2.90
N SER A 44 -2.99 -34.21 -2.79
CA SER A 44 -1.71 -34.15 -3.51
C SER A 44 -1.86 -34.35 -5.02
N SER A 45 -3.00 -34.88 -5.47
CA SER A 45 -3.34 -35.10 -6.88
C SER A 45 -4.09 -33.93 -7.53
N THR A 46 -4.38 -32.89 -6.76
CA THR A 46 -5.07 -31.68 -7.21
C THR A 46 -4.21 -30.44 -7.00
N ILE A 47 -4.45 -29.42 -7.82
CA ILE A 47 -3.76 -28.14 -7.77
C ILE A 47 -4.82 -27.04 -7.84
N VAL A 48 -4.79 -26.13 -6.86
CA VAL A 48 -5.58 -24.91 -6.86
C VAL A 48 -4.66 -23.74 -7.14
N VAL A 49 -4.89 -23.05 -8.25
CA VAL A 49 -4.13 -21.85 -8.66
C VAL A 49 -5.07 -20.64 -8.61
N LYS A 50 -4.65 -19.59 -7.92
CA LYS A 50 -5.41 -18.35 -7.78
C LYS A 50 -4.66 -17.18 -8.39
N PHE A 51 -5.38 -16.29 -9.07
CA PHE A 51 -4.89 -15.00 -9.52
C PHE A 51 -5.97 -13.95 -9.33
N ALA A 52 -5.84 -13.13 -8.27
CA ALA A 52 -6.95 -12.31 -7.79
C ALA A 52 -8.20 -13.19 -7.59
N ASP A 53 -9.32 -12.85 -8.23
CA ASP A 53 -10.60 -13.58 -8.23
C ASP A 53 -10.63 -14.81 -9.14
N ASP A 54 -9.73 -14.91 -10.13
CA ASP A 54 -9.63 -16.08 -10.99
C ASP A 54 -9.08 -17.28 -10.21
N THR A 55 -9.86 -18.35 -10.10
CA THR A 55 -9.46 -19.61 -9.45
C THR A 55 -9.51 -20.76 -10.45
N VAL A 56 -8.45 -21.55 -10.52
CA VAL A 56 -8.34 -22.74 -11.37
C VAL A 56 -8.10 -23.95 -10.47
N VAL A 57 -8.97 -24.95 -10.59
CA VAL A 57 -8.78 -26.27 -9.99
C VAL A 57 -8.34 -27.21 -11.11
N THR A 58 -7.22 -27.91 -10.90
CA THR A 58 -6.73 -28.95 -11.81
C THR A 58 -6.62 -30.25 -11.03
N GLY A 59 -7.18 -31.33 -11.54
CA GLY A 59 -7.04 -32.66 -10.96
C GLY A 59 -6.52 -33.66 -11.99
N LEU A 60 -5.65 -34.57 -11.56
CA LEU A 60 -5.21 -35.68 -12.40
C LEU A 60 -6.23 -36.83 -12.32
N ILE A 61 -6.83 -37.18 -13.45
CA ILE A 61 -7.71 -38.36 -13.56
C ILE A 61 -6.83 -39.55 -13.98
N SER A 62 -6.61 -40.48 -13.05
CA SER A 62 -5.86 -41.73 -13.29
C SER A 62 -6.80 -42.91 -13.21
N ASP A 63 -6.61 -43.92 -14.06
CA ASP A 63 -7.45 -45.15 -14.08
C ASP A 63 -8.97 -44.89 -14.16
N ASN A 64 -9.35 -43.80 -14.83
CA ASN A 64 -10.72 -43.30 -14.90
C ASN A 64 -11.36 -42.91 -13.56
N ASP A 65 -10.55 -42.63 -12.54
CA ASP A 65 -10.99 -42.10 -11.25
C ASP A 65 -10.88 -40.56 -11.21
N GLU A 66 -12.02 -39.89 -11.13
CA GLU A 66 -12.15 -38.43 -11.03
C GLU A 66 -12.51 -37.96 -9.61
N ARG A 67 -12.58 -38.88 -8.62
CA ARG A 67 -13.08 -38.57 -7.27
C ARG A 67 -12.32 -37.43 -6.61
N ALA A 68 -10.99 -37.46 -6.65
CA ALA A 68 -10.16 -36.41 -6.05
C ALA A 68 -10.45 -35.03 -6.65
N TYR A 69 -10.67 -34.95 -7.97
CA TYR A 69 -11.05 -33.70 -8.65
C TYR A 69 -12.44 -33.21 -8.21
N LEU A 70 -13.43 -34.11 -8.16
CA LEU A 70 -14.79 -33.78 -7.75
C LEU A 70 -14.88 -33.39 -6.27
N GLU A 71 -14.12 -34.05 -5.39
CA GLU A 71 -14.01 -33.72 -3.98
C GLU A 71 -13.37 -32.35 -3.78
N GLU A 72 -12.34 -32.01 -4.55
CA GLU A 72 -11.70 -30.69 -4.51
C GLU A 72 -12.66 -29.57 -4.95
N ILE A 73 -13.48 -29.81 -5.98
CA ILE A 73 -14.52 -28.85 -6.39
C ILE A 73 -15.53 -28.62 -5.27
N LYS A 74 -16.00 -29.68 -4.61
CA LYS A 74 -16.92 -29.58 -3.47
C LYS A 74 -16.27 -28.86 -2.28
N HIS A 75 -15.00 -29.14 -2.03
CA HIS A 75 -14.25 -28.46 -0.97
C HIS A 75 -14.15 -26.95 -1.25
N LEU A 76 -13.81 -26.58 -2.49
CA LEU A 76 -13.78 -25.17 -2.91
C LEU A 76 -15.15 -24.51 -2.76
N GLU A 77 -16.23 -25.20 -3.14
CA GLU A 77 -17.60 -24.70 -2.99
C GLU A 77 -17.94 -24.43 -1.51
N ASN A 78 -17.65 -25.38 -0.62
CA ASN A 78 -17.88 -25.22 0.82
C ASN A 78 -17.02 -24.09 1.40
N TRP A 79 -15.73 -24.04 1.06
CA TRP A 79 -14.82 -22.98 1.52
C TRP A 79 -15.31 -21.60 1.07
N CYS A 80 -15.81 -21.46 -0.16
CA CYS A 80 -16.40 -20.21 -0.63
C CYS A 80 -17.64 -19.82 0.19
N GLN A 81 -18.54 -20.77 0.47
CA GLN A 81 -19.74 -20.52 1.27
C GLN A 81 -19.40 -20.07 2.70
N GLU A 82 -18.47 -20.76 3.37
CA GLU A 82 -17.99 -20.40 4.71
C GLU A 82 -17.33 -19.01 4.74
N ASN A 83 -16.68 -18.63 3.65
CA ASN A 83 -16.05 -17.33 3.47
C ASN A 83 -16.94 -16.31 2.75
N ASN A 84 -18.27 -16.47 2.74
CA ASN A 84 -19.18 -15.48 2.15
C ASN A 84 -18.84 -15.07 0.70
N LEU A 85 -18.27 -16.00 -0.08
CA LEU A 85 -17.94 -15.87 -1.49
C LEU A 85 -18.95 -16.67 -2.32
N LEU A 86 -19.29 -16.13 -3.48
CA LEU A 86 -20.20 -16.77 -4.42
C LEU A 86 -19.45 -17.13 -5.70
N LEU A 87 -19.47 -18.41 -6.05
CA LEU A 87 -18.93 -18.90 -7.32
C LEU A 87 -19.90 -18.53 -8.45
N ASN A 88 -19.38 -17.86 -9.47
CA ASN A 88 -20.17 -17.50 -10.64
C ASN A 88 -20.17 -18.64 -11.67
N VAL A 89 -21.11 -19.58 -11.52
CA VAL A 89 -21.17 -20.80 -12.36
C VAL A 89 -21.32 -20.49 -13.85
N SER A 90 -21.92 -19.36 -14.24
CA SER A 90 -22.07 -18.98 -15.66
C SER A 90 -20.74 -18.57 -16.31
N GLU A 91 -19.80 -18.04 -15.52
CA GLU A 91 -18.46 -17.68 -15.95
C GLU A 91 -17.45 -18.82 -15.75
N THR A 92 -17.76 -19.79 -14.89
CA THR A 92 -16.96 -21.01 -14.72
C THR A 92 -17.02 -21.88 -15.97
N LYS A 93 -15.85 -22.33 -16.44
CA LYS A 93 -15.72 -23.25 -17.57
C LYS A 93 -14.97 -24.50 -17.15
N GLU A 94 -15.38 -25.64 -17.67
CA GLU A 94 -14.68 -26.92 -17.52
C GLU A 94 -13.95 -27.26 -18.82
N LEU A 95 -12.67 -27.63 -18.71
CA LEU A 95 -11.84 -28.07 -19.84
C LEU A 95 -11.21 -29.42 -19.49
N ILE A 96 -11.51 -30.45 -20.27
CA ILE A 96 -10.90 -31.78 -20.11
C ILE A 96 -9.80 -31.96 -21.16
N VAL A 97 -8.62 -32.40 -20.71
CA VAL A 97 -7.50 -32.73 -21.59
C VAL A 97 -7.27 -34.24 -21.53
N ASP A 98 -7.80 -34.96 -22.51
CA ASP A 98 -7.60 -36.41 -22.67
C ASP A 98 -6.69 -36.70 -23.87
N ARG A 99 -5.54 -37.32 -23.61
CA ARG A 99 -4.52 -37.65 -24.63
C ARG A 99 -4.54 -39.12 -25.05
N ARG A 100 -5.50 -39.91 -24.55
CA ARG A 100 -5.64 -41.33 -24.91
C ARG A 100 -6.13 -41.47 -26.35
N LYS A 101 -5.61 -42.47 -27.08
CA LYS A 101 -5.99 -42.74 -28.47
C LYS A 101 -7.41 -43.30 -28.62
N LYS A 102 -7.93 -43.96 -27.58
CA LYS A 102 -9.31 -44.43 -27.47
C LYS A 102 -9.95 -43.74 -26.27
N GLN A 103 -10.97 -42.91 -26.53
CA GLN A 103 -11.79 -42.31 -25.50
C GLN A 103 -12.90 -43.29 -25.15
N GLU A 104 -12.67 -44.14 -24.17
CA GLU A 104 -13.61 -45.22 -23.80
C GLU A 104 -14.71 -44.74 -22.85
N ARG A 105 -14.57 -43.54 -22.24
CA ARG A 105 -15.48 -43.04 -21.22
C ARG A 105 -15.82 -41.56 -21.42
N HIS A 106 -17.11 -41.24 -21.42
CA HIS A 106 -17.62 -39.86 -21.33
C HIS A 106 -17.80 -39.50 -19.85
N TYR A 107 -17.09 -38.46 -19.39
CA TYR A 107 -17.28 -37.91 -18.05
C TYR A 107 -18.53 -37.02 -18.04
N PRO A 108 -19.40 -37.10 -17.02
CA PRO A 108 -20.51 -36.17 -16.90
C PRO A 108 -19.99 -34.74 -16.64
N PRO A 109 -20.69 -33.68 -17.09
CA PRO A 109 -20.35 -32.31 -16.75
C PRO A 109 -20.38 -32.07 -15.23
N VAL A 110 -19.39 -31.32 -14.73
CA VAL A 110 -19.33 -30.93 -13.31
C VAL A 110 -20.54 -30.08 -12.95
N ARG A 111 -21.05 -30.26 -11.72
CA ARG A 111 -22.11 -29.43 -11.14
C ARG A 111 -21.59 -28.68 -9.92
N ILE A 112 -21.84 -27.38 -9.88
CA ILE A 112 -21.55 -26.50 -8.74
C ILE A 112 -22.88 -25.91 -8.28
N SER A 113 -23.23 -26.03 -6.99
CA SER A 113 -24.52 -25.58 -6.44
C SER A 113 -25.73 -26.07 -7.23
N GLY A 114 -25.67 -27.31 -7.71
CA GLY A 114 -26.72 -27.94 -8.54
C GLY A 114 -26.79 -27.48 -10.01
N THR A 115 -26.00 -26.47 -10.40
CA THR A 115 -25.95 -25.94 -11.78
C THR A 115 -24.81 -26.59 -12.55
N THR A 116 -25.09 -27.03 -13.79
CA THR A 116 -24.09 -27.63 -14.67
C THR A 116 -23.10 -26.58 -15.19
N VAL A 117 -21.81 -26.83 -15.03
CA VAL A 117 -20.73 -26.00 -15.58
C VAL A 117 -20.62 -26.24 -17.09
N GLU A 118 -20.40 -25.16 -17.86
CA GLU A 118 -20.19 -25.28 -19.30
C GLU A 118 -18.84 -25.96 -19.60
N ARG A 119 -18.89 -27.08 -20.31
CA ARG A 119 -17.69 -27.75 -20.83
C ARG A 119 -17.29 -27.16 -22.18
N VAL A 120 -16.02 -26.77 -22.32
CA VAL A 120 -15.51 -26.08 -23.50
C VAL A 120 -14.30 -26.81 -24.10
N ASP A 121 -14.14 -26.71 -25.42
CA ASP A 121 -12.97 -27.26 -26.13
C ASP A 121 -11.74 -26.35 -26.03
N SER A 122 -11.94 -25.09 -25.67
CA SER A 122 -10.87 -24.15 -25.39
C SER A 122 -11.36 -22.99 -24.53
N PHE A 123 -10.48 -22.41 -23.72
CA PHE A 123 -10.78 -21.24 -22.92
C PHE A 123 -9.62 -20.25 -22.91
N ARG A 124 -9.91 -18.95 -22.70
CA ARG A 124 -8.90 -17.90 -22.57
C ARG A 124 -8.58 -17.64 -21.11
N TYR A 125 -7.48 -18.19 -20.62
CA TYR A 125 -7.01 -17.98 -19.25
C TYR A 125 -5.83 -17.00 -19.21
N LEU A 126 -5.94 -15.94 -18.40
CA LEU A 126 -4.90 -14.89 -18.24
C LEU A 126 -4.29 -14.40 -19.56
N GLY A 127 -5.14 -14.22 -20.57
CA GLY A 127 -4.75 -13.73 -21.89
C GLY A 127 -4.21 -14.78 -22.87
N VAL A 128 -4.17 -16.06 -22.50
CA VAL A 128 -3.71 -17.18 -23.34
C VAL A 128 -4.86 -18.12 -23.64
N HIS A 129 -5.05 -18.51 -24.91
CA HIS A 129 -6.02 -19.55 -25.26
C HIS A 129 -5.40 -20.94 -25.03
N ILE A 130 -6.06 -21.74 -24.20
CA ILE A 130 -5.71 -23.13 -23.91
C ILE A 130 -6.78 -24.00 -24.57
N SER A 131 -6.36 -24.94 -25.40
CA SER A 131 -7.23 -25.88 -26.13
C SER A 131 -7.15 -27.27 -25.49
N GLN A 132 -8.22 -28.06 -25.57
CA GLN A 132 -8.28 -29.42 -25.02
C GLN A 132 -7.24 -30.37 -25.61
N ASP A 133 -6.84 -30.14 -26.86
CA ASP A 133 -5.81 -30.91 -27.57
C ASP A 133 -4.39 -30.39 -27.27
N LEU A 134 -4.27 -29.35 -26.43
CA LEU A 134 -3.06 -28.59 -26.14
C LEU A 134 -2.39 -27.98 -27.39
N SER A 135 -3.16 -27.79 -28.48
CA SER A 135 -2.69 -27.04 -29.65
C SER A 135 -2.73 -25.54 -29.37
N TRP A 136 -1.69 -24.86 -29.85
CA TRP A 136 -1.55 -23.40 -29.68
C TRP A 136 -2.03 -22.62 -30.91
N SER A 137 -2.53 -23.30 -31.95
CA SER A 137 -2.92 -22.68 -33.22
C SER A 137 -3.99 -21.60 -33.04
N ARG A 138 -5.00 -21.83 -32.18
CA ARG A 138 -6.06 -20.84 -31.89
C ARG A 138 -5.47 -19.58 -31.26
N HIS A 139 -4.56 -19.73 -30.30
CA HIS A 139 -3.85 -18.63 -29.64
C HIS A 139 -2.96 -17.87 -30.63
N THR A 140 -2.08 -18.56 -31.35
CA THR A 140 -1.11 -17.97 -32.26
C THR A 140 -1.78 -17.28 -33.45
N ASN A 141 -2.86 -17.83 -33.99
CA ASN A 141 -3.66 -17.19 -35.04
C ASN A 141 -4.30 -15.89 -34.55
N SER A 142 -4.85 -15.88 -33.33
CA SER A 142 -5.41 -14.67 -32.70
C SER A 142 -4.34 -13.59 -32.51
N LEU A 143 -3.15 -13.97 -31.99
CA LEU A 143 -2.01 -13.05 -31.86
C LEU A 143 -1.56 -12.50 -33.21
N ALA A 144 -1.43 -13.36 -34.22
CA ALA A 144 -1.03 -12.96 -35.57
C ALA A 144 -2.03 -11.98 -36.19
N LYS A 145 -3.34 -12.24 -36.06
CA LYS A 145 -4.40 -11.35 -36.53
C LYS A 145 -4.31 -9.97 -35.86
N ASN A 146 -4.21 -9.95 -34.53
CA ASN A 146 -4.13 -8.71 -33.74
C ASN A 146 -2.85 -7.92 -34.01
N ALA A 147 -1.73 -8.60 -34.25
CA ALA A 147 -0.45 -7.98 -34.58
C ALA A 147 -0.44 -7.41 -36.01
N ARG A 148 -1.04 -8.13 -36.98
CA ARG A 148 -1.16 -7.68 -38.37
C ARG A 148 -1.99 -6.41 -38.50
N GLN A 149 -3.10 -6.30 -37.77
CA GLN A 149 -3.91 -5.08 -37.74
C GLN A 149 -3.08 -3.84 -37.35
N ARG A 150 -2.11 -4.01 -36.45
CA ARG A 150 -1.26 -2.92 -35.96
C ARG A 150 -0.10 -2.56 -36.90
N LEU A 151 0.23 -3.41 -37.87
CA LEU A 151 1.20 -3.06 -38.92
C LEU A 151 0.71 -1.87 -39.77
N TYR A 152 -0.60 -1.70 -39.93
CA TYR A 152 -1.15 -0.55 -40.65
C TYR A 152 -0.76 0.78 -39.98
N HIS A 153 -0.91 0.86 -38.65
CA HIS A 153 -0.49 2.05 -37.90
C HIS A 153 1.02 2.29 -38.01
N LEU A 154 1.81 1.22 -37.98
CA LEU A 154 3.26 1.34 -38.14
C LEU A 154 3.65 1.86 -39.54
N ARG A 155 2.93 1.45 -40.59
CA ARG A 155 3.09 2.01 -41.94
C ARG A 155 2.74 3.50 -41.98
N ARG A 156 1.60 3.90 -41.42
CA ARG A 156 1.21 5.31 -41.36
C ARG A 156 2.23 6.17 -40.63
N LEU A 157 2.78 5.68 -39.52
CA LEU A 157 3.84 6.38 -38.77
C LEU A 157 5.11 6.57 -39.60
N ARG A 158 5.44 5.60 -40.46
CA ARG A 158 6.55 5.72 -41.41
C ARG A 158 6.28 6.78 -42.47
N ASP A 159 5.04 6.91 -42.94
CA ASP A 159 4.68 7.90 -43.96
C ASP A 159 4.92 9.35 -43.47
N PHE A 160 4.86 9.58 -42.15
CA PHE A 160 5.27 10.84 -41.51
C PHE A 160 6.79 11.05 -41.40
N ARG A 161 7.60 10.17 -42.02
CA ARG A 161 9.08 10.22 -42.02
C ARG A 161 9.70 10.26 -40.62
N LEU A 162 9.08 9.59 -39.66
CA LEU A 162 9.60 9.51 -38.29
C LEU A 162 10.94 8.75 -38.25
N PRO A 163 11.86 9.09 -37.34
CA PRO A 163 13.13 8.40 -37.20
C PRO A 163 12.96 6.89 -36.92
N SER A 164 13.85 6.06 -37.46
CA SER A 164 13.78 4.59 -37.32
C SER A 164 13.76 4.11 -35.86
N LYS A 165 14.41 4.86 -34.96
CA LYS A 165 14.36 4.61 -33.50
C LYS A 165 12.94 4.75 -32.93
N VAL A 166 12.18 5.75 -33.40
CA VAL A 166 10.79 5.98 -32.97
C VAL A 166 9.88 4.88 -33.52
N LEU A 167 10.08 4.47 -34.78
CA LEU A 167 9.35 3.36 -35.39
C LEU A 167 9.63 2.02 -34.70
N ARG A 168 10.88 1.75 -34.33
CA ARG A 168 11.26 0.57 -33.53
C ARG A 168 10.61 0.58 -32.15
N ASN A 169 10.58 1.72 -31.47
CA ASN A 169 9.88 1.85 -30.19
C ASN A 169 8.37 1.60 -30.35
N SER A 170 7.77 2.16 -31.41
CA SER A 170 6.34 1.92 -31.72
C SER A 170 6.05 0.44 -31.96
N TYR A 171 6.89 -0.26 -32.74
CA TYR A 171 6.81 -1.72 -32.92
C TYR A 171 6.89 -2.47 -31.59
N THR A 172 7.89 -2.13 -30.76
CA THR A 172 8.12 -2.80 -29.47
C THR A 172 6.90 -2.68 -28.55
N CYS A 173 6.32 -1.48 -28.49
CA CYS A 173 5.17 -1.19 -27.63
C CYS A 173 3.86 -1.78 -28.15
N THR A 174 3.64 -1.78 -29.47
CA THR A 174 2.31 -2.06 -30.04
C THR A 174 2.20 -3.41 -30.73
N ILE A 175 3.30 -4.04 -31.15
CA ILE A 175 3.27 -5.31 -31.90
C ILE A 175 4.02 -6.39 -31.12
N GLU A 176 5.27 -6.13 -30.75
CA GLU A 176 6.09 -7.09 -29.98
C GLU A 176 5.43 -7.44 -28.64
N SER A 177 4.86 -6.45 -27.95
CA SER A 177 4.16 -6.67 -26.67
C SER A 177 3.03 -7.71 -26.75
N ILE A 178 2.29 -7.76 -27.87
CA ILE A 178 1.26 -8.78 -28.13
C ILE A 178 1.89 -10.11 -28.50
N LEU A 179 2.82 -10.11 -29.46
CA LEU A 179 3.44 -11.34 -29.96
C LEU A 179 4.24 -12.07 -28.88
N THR A 180 4.77 -11.34 -27.90
CA THR A 180 5.62 -11.88 -26.85
C THR A 180 4.87 -12.04 -25.51
N GLY A 181 3.60 -11.67 -25.45
CA GLY A 181 2.76 -11.86 -24.26
C GLY A 181 2.72 -13.33 -23.84
N ASN A 182 3.14 -13.60 -22.59
CA ASN A 182 3.23 -14.96 -22.04
C ASN A 182 4.01 -15.98 -22.91
N ILE A 183 4.92 -15.52 -23.78
CA ILE A 183 5.62 -16.35 -24.78
C ILE A 183 6.32 -17.59 -24.20
N THR A 184 6.75 -17.53 -22.94
CA THR A 184 7.37 -18.65 -22.21
C THR A 184 6.44 -19.86 -22.00
N VAL A 185 5.12 -19.68 -22.11
CA VAL A 185 4.10 -20.72 -21.85
C VAL A 185 3.83 -21.54 -23.10
N TRP A 186 3.62 -20.87 -24.24
CA TRP A 186 3.04 -21.49 -25.43
C TRP A 186 4.03 -21.69 -26.59
N PHE A 187 5.08 -20.86 -26.69
CA PHE A 187 5.94 -20.84 -27.89
C PHE A 187 6.73 -22.14 -28.07
N GLY A 188 7.27 -22.70 -26.98
CA GLY A 188 8.03 -23.96 -26.99
C GLY A 188 7.21 -25.17 -27.45
N ASN A 189 5.90 -25.16 -27.21
CA ASN A 189 4.98 -26.22 -27.60
C ASN A 189 4.18 -25.91 -28.89
N SER A 190 4.38 -24.73 -29.48
CA SER A 190 3.75 -24.37 -30.77
C SER A 190 4.42 -25.12 -31.92
N ASN A 191 3.64 -25.49 -32.93
CA ASN A 191 4.16 -26.18 -34.12
C ASN A 191 4.99 -25.22 -35.02
N LYS A 192 5.72 -25.79 -35.98
CA LYS A 192 6.58 -25.03 -36.91
C LYS A 192 5.79 -23.99 -37.73
N GLN A 193 4.58 -24.33 -38.17
CA GLN A 193 3.74 -23.46 -38.99
C GLN A 193 3.29 -22.21 -38.23
N ASP A 194 2.88 -22.37 -36.98
CA ASP A 194 2.45 -21.27 -36.10
C ASP A 194 3.61 -20.31 -35.84
N ARG A 195 4.79 -20.85 -35.50
CA ARG A 195 6.01 -20.04 -35.29
C ARG A 195 6.38 -19.26 -36.53
N GLN A 196 6.32 -19.87 -37.71
CA GLN A 196 6.56 -19.19 -38.98
C GLN A 196 5.51 -18.09 -39.23
N THR A 197 4.24 -18.35 -38.93
CA THR A 197 3.15 -17.40 -39.11
C THR A 197 3.37 -16.12 -38.29
N LEU A 198 3.82 -16.27 -37.04
CA LEU A 198 4.18 -15.14 -36.19
C LEU A 198 5.48 -14.45 -36.66
N GLN A 199 6.50 -15.21 -37.05
CA GLN A 199 7.77 -14.65 -37.53
C GLN A 199 7.58 -13.83 -38.83
N ARG A 200 6.63 -14.19 -39.69
CA ARG A 200 6.27 -13.38 -40.88
C ARG A 200 5.76 -11.99 -40.51
N VAL A 201 5.09 -11.84 -39.35
CA VAL A 201 4.65 -10.52 -38.85
C VAL A 201 5.85 -9.68 -38.45
N VAL A 202 6.82 -10.26 -37.74
CA VAL A 202 8.07 -9.58 -37.36
C VAL A 202 8.84 -9.13 -38.61
N ARG A 203 9.04 -10.04 -39.58
CA ARG A 203 9.70 -9.70 -40.86
C ARG A 203 8.98 -8.60 -41.62
N SER A 204 7.66 -8.54 -41.53
CA SER A 204 6.89 -7.45 -42.15
C SER A 204 7.13 -6.12 -41.45
N ALA A 205 7.28 -6.11 -40.12
CA ALA A 205 7.65 -4.93 -39.37
C ALA A 205 9.09 -4.47 -39.65
N GLU A 206 10.05 -5.38 -39.77
CA GLU A 206 11.45 -5.06 -40.13
C GLU A 206 11.53 -4.29 -41.46
N ARG A 207 10.77 -4.74 -42.47
CA ARG A 207 10.69 -4.04 -43.76
C ARG A 207 10.06 -2.65 -43.67
N ILE A 208 9.16 -2.43 -42.71
CA ILE A 208 8.53 -1.12 -42.50
C ILE A 208 9.49 -0.19 -41.75
N THR A 209 10.14 -0.68 -40.70
CA THR A 209 11.00 0.16 -39.84
C THR A 209 12.40 0.38 -40.41
N HIS A 210 12.83 -0.44 -41.38
CA HIS A 210 14.20 -0.51 -41.87
C HIS A 210 15.21 -0.70 -40.73
N THR A 211 14.84 -1.50 -39.73
CA THR A 211 15.70 -1.86 -38.60
C THR A 211 15.66 -3.36 -38.38
N GLU A 212 16.79 -3.92 -37.97
CA GLU A 212 16.88 -5.32 -37.54
C GLU A 212 16.08 -5.51 -36.23
N LEU A 213 15.15 -6.47 -36.25
CA LEU A 213 14.33 -6.82 -35.10
C LEU A 213 14.67 -8.24 -34.64
N PRO A 214 14.71 -8.49 -33.32
CA PRO A 214 15.00 -9.82 -32.81
C PRO A 214 13.94 -10.83 -33.24
N ASP A 215 14.36 -12.03 -33.63
CA ASP A 215 13.43 -13.11 -33.93
C ASP A 215 12.74 -13.62 -32.65
N LEU A 216 11.55 -14.20 -32.82
CA LEU A 216 10.73 -14.62 -31.68
C LEU A 216 11.37 -15.75 -30.87
N HIS A 217 12.18 -16.60 -31.50
CA HIS A 217 12.87 -17.69 -30.82
C HIS A 217 13.95 -17.15 -29.88
N THR A 218 14.73 -16.16 -30.32
CA THR A 218 15.71 -15.45 -29.49
C THR A 218 15.03 -14.75 -28.31
N ILE A 219 13.90 -14.07 -28.53
CA ILE A 219 13.13 -13.44 -27.44
C ILE A 219 12.61 -14.49 -26.45
N TYR A 220 12.03 -15.58 -26.95
CA TYR A 220 11.54 -16.70 -26.14
C TYR A 220 12.67 -17.26 -25.26
N TYR A 221 13.80 -17.61 -25.86
CA TYR A 221 14.93 -18.20 -25.14
C TYR A 221 15.48 -17.24 -24.06
N LYS A 222 15.66 -15.96 -24.40
CA LYS A 222 16.10 -14.94 -23.44
C LYS A 222 15.11 -14.76 -22.28
N ARG A 223 13.80 -14.80 -22.55
CA ARG A 223 12.76 -14.72 -21.51
C ARG A 223 12.70 -15.97 -20.65
N CYS A 224 12.87 -17.16 -21.23
CA CYS A 224 13.00 -18.41 -20.49
C CYS A 224 14.21 -18.38 -19.56
N GLN A 225 15.40 -18.01 -20.07
CA GLN A 225 16.60 -17.86 -19.23
C GLN A 225 16.40 -16.84 -18.11
N THR A 226 15.76 -15.70 -18.39
CA THR A 226 15.47 -14.69 -17.37
C THR A 226 14.49 -15.21 -16.33
N LYS A 227 13.44 -15.93 -16.75
CA LYS A 227 12.43 -16.51 -15.86
C LYS A 227 13.05 -17.62 -14.99
N VAL A 228 13.83 -18.52 -15.56
CA VAL A 228 14.58 -19.56 -14.84
C VAL A 228 15.56 -18.92 -13.86
N ARG A 229 16.37 -17.93 -14.28
CA ARG A 229 17.26 -17.21 -13.35
C ARG A 229 16.50 -16.54 -12.22
N ARG A 230 15.28 -16.03 -12.44
CA ARG A 230 14.44 -15.45 -11.38
C ARG A 230 13.92 -16.52 -10.44
N ILE A 231 13.42 -17.64 -10.96
CA ILE A 231 12.93 -18.77 -10.17
C ILE A 231 14.07 -19.34 -9.32
N VAL A 232 15.21 -19.65 -9.94
CA VAL A 232 16.39 -20.21 -9.25
C VAL A 232 16.99 -19.23 -8.24
N LYS A 233 16.95 -17.93 -8.54
CA LYS A 233 17.43 -16.93 -7.59
C LYS A 233 16.48 -16.77 -6.41
N ASP A 234 15.16 -16.87 -6.60
CA ASP A 234 14.10 -16.65 -5.60
C ASP A 234 13.53 -17.95 -5.04
N PRO A 235 14.13 -18.45 -3.93
CA PRO A 235 13.65 -19.67 -3.36
C PRO A 235 12.29 -19.61 -2.61
N THR A 236 11.56 -18.48 -2.68
CA THR A 236 10.13 -18.39 -2.31
C THR A 236 9.18 -18.24 -3.49
N HIS A 237 9.69 -18.26 -4.74
CA HIS A 237 8.84 -18.28 -5.91
C HIS A 237 7.91 -19.51 -5.82
N PRO A 238 6.60 -19.42 -6.17
CA PRO A 238 5.66 -20.54 -6.01
C PRO A 238 6.12 -21.85 -6.68
N ASN A 239 6.77 -21.73 -7.84
CA ASN A 239 7.38 -22.86 -8.57
C ASN A 239 8.68 -23.40 -7.95
N ASN A 240 9.18 -22.77 -6.88
CA ASN A 240 10.36 -23.20 -6.14
C ASN A 240 10.02 -24.23 -5.04
N ARG A 241 8.74 -24.64 -4.90
CA ARG A 241 8.35 -25.84 -4.13
C ARG A 241 9.03 -27.13 -4.63
N PHE A 242 9.71 -27.10 -5.77
CA PHE A 242 10.61 -28.18 -6.22
C PHE A 242 12.02 -28.12 -5.61
N PHE A 243 12.50 -27.01 -5.04
CA PHE A 243 13.87 -26.84 -4.51
C PHE A 243 13.97 -25.74 -3.41
N SER A 244 13.53 -26.04 -2.19
CA SER A 244 13.74 -25.37 -0.87
C SER A 244 14.26 -23.90 -0.75
N LEU A 245 13.37 -23.06 -0.15
CA LEU A 245 13.46 -21.89 0.78
C LEU A 245 14.71 -20.97 0.84
N LEU A 246 14.49 -19.66 0.52
CA LEU A 246 15.19 -18.39 0.90
C LEU A 246 14.81 -17.23 -0.12
N ARG A 247 15.09 -15.92 0.08
CA ARG A 247 14.72 -14.81 -0.88
C ARG A 247 15.89 -13.89 -1.26
N PRO A 248 16.26 -13.70 -2.55
CA PRO A 248 17.31 -12.80 -3.02
C PRO A 248 16.79 -11.37 -3.19
N GLN A 249 17.65 -10.38 -2.95
CA GLN A 249 17.38 -8.98 -3.24
C GLN A 249 18.61 -8.36 -3.90
N SER A 250 18.41 -7.46 -4.86
CA SER A 250 19.48 -6.64 -5.42
C SER A 250 18.94 -5.28 -5.81
N VAL A 251 19.68 -4.22 -5.51
CA VAL A 251 19.32 -2.83 -5.81
C VAL A 251 20.00 -2.40 -7.11
N ARG A 252 19.27 -1.72 -8.00
CA ARG A 252 19.82 -1.18 -9.25
C ARG A 252 19.69 0.34 -9.28
N VAL A 253 20.82 1.01 -9.47
CA VAL A 253 20.89 2.47 -9.68
C VAL A 253 21.45 2.72 -11.07
N GLY A 254 20.59 3.20 -11.99
CA GLY A 254 20.93 3.34 -13.40
C GLY A 254 21.30 2.00 -14.05
N ASN A 255 22.54 1.90 -14.53
CA ASN A 255 23.08 0.68 -15.17
C ASN A 255 23.89 -0.20 -14.22
N ARG A 256 24.05 0.18 -12.95
CA ARG A 256 24.81 -0.59 -11.95
C ARG A 256 23.85 -1.32 -11.02
N ALA A 257 24.09 -2.61 -10.79
CA ALA A 257 23.33 -3.43 -9.86
C ALA A 257 24.23 -3.86 -8.69
N SER A 258 23.67 -3.97 -7.49
CA SER A 258 24.37 -4.51 -6.32
C SER A 258 24.58 -6.01 -6.44
N SER A 259 25.43 -6.56 -5.57
CA SER A 259 25.41 -7.99 -5.27
C SER A 259 24.01 -8.42 -4.79
N THR A 260 23.68 -9.69 -5.05
CA THR A 260 22.43 -10.29 -4.60
C THR A 260 22.57 -10.70 -3.15
N LEU A 261 21.69 -10.20 -2.28
CA LEU A 261 21.66 -10.48 -0.85
C LEU A 261 20.40 -11.26 -0.52
N THR A 262 20.56 -12.43 0.08
CA THR A 262 19.44 -13.31 0.39
C THR A 262 18.95 -13.02 1.81
N LEU A 263 17.71 -12.50 1.94
CA LEU A 263 17.07 -12.22 3.22
C LEU A 263 16.03 -13.31 3.53
N SER A 264 16.13 -13.93 4.71
CA SER A 264 15.13 -14.87 5.22
C SER A 264 14.02 -14.19 6.02
N THR A 265 14.21 -12.93 6.41
CA THR A 265 13.32 -12.18 7.31
C THR A 265 13.16 -10.72 6.84
N GLY A 266 12.01 -10.12 7.17
CA GLY A 266 11.70 -8.72 6.87
C GLY A 266 11.04 -8.47 5.51
N ALA A 267 10.37 -7.32 5.39
CA ALA A 267 9.78 -6.85 4.14
C ALA A 267 10.79 -5.94 3.39
N PRO A 268 10.89 -5.99 2.04
CA PRO A 268 11.87 -5.22 1.31
C PRO A 268 11.70 -3.71 1.55
N GLN A 269 12.78 -3.01 1.89
CA GLN A 269 12.75 -1.56 2.03
C GLN A 269 12.40 -0.92 0.67
N GLY A 270 11.42 -0.02 0.65
CA GLY A 270 10.89 0.58 -0.58
C GLY A 270 9.78 -0.24 -1.26
N CYS A 271 9.43 -1.43 -0.76
CA CYS A 271 8.18 -2.08 -1.14
C CYS A 271 7.00 -1.30 -0.53
N VAL A 272 6.03 -0.94 -1.38
CA VAL A 272 4.84 -0.16 -0.99
C VAL A 272 4.02 -0.85 0.11
N LEU A 273 4.12 -2.18 0.20
CA LEU A 273 3.38 -3.00 1.15
C LEU A 273 4.09 -3.17 2.50
N SER A 274 5.40 -2.91 2.59
CA SER A 274 6.18 -3.14 3.81
C SER A 274 5.58 -2.46 5.05
N PRO A 275 5.13 -1.18 5.00
CA PRO A 275 4.55 -0.53 6.18
C PRO A 275 3.23 -1.15 6.65
N LEU A 276 2.39 -1.61 5.70
CA LEU A 276 1.12 -2.27 6.02
C LEU A 276 1.37 -3.65 6.63
N LEU A 277 2.26 -4.44 6.02
CA LEU A 277 2.61 -5.76 6.53
C LEU A 277 3.24 -5.67 7.92
N TYR A 278 4.09 -4.66 8.16
CA TYR A 278 4.62 -4.40 9.49
C TYR A 278 3.53 -4.01 10.51
N SER A 279 2.55 -3.21 10.09
CA SER A 279 1.41 -2.82 10.95
C SER A 279 0.52 -4.01 11.32
N LEU A 280 0.34 -4.97 10.39
CA LEU A 280 -0.39 -6.22 10.63
C LEU A 280 0.42 -7.16 11.53
N TYR A 281 1.71 -7.30 11.23
CA TYR A 281 2.64 -8.14 11.98
C TYR A 281 2.75 -7.73 13.44
N THR A 282 2.73 -6.43 13.72
CA THR A 282 2.79 -5.89 15.08
C THR A 282 1.41 -5.64 15.68
N TYR A 283 0.30 -6.04 15.05
CA TYR A 283 -1.06 -5.58 15.41
C TYR A 283 -1.44 -5.91 16.86
N ASP A 284 -1.10 -7.11 17.32
CA ASP A 284 -1.37 -7.68 18.64
C ASP A 284 -0.49 -7.09 19.76
N CYS A 285 0.60 -6.38 19.44
CA CYS A 285 1.36 -5.57 20.39
C CYS A 285 0.45 -4.45 20.95
N THR A 286 -0.16 -4.70 22.10
CA THR A 286 -1.19 -3.85 22.71
C THR A 286 -0.90 -3.68 24.20
N ALA A 287 -1.41 -2.58 24.77
CA ALA A 287 -1.19 -2.29 26.19
C ALA A 287 -1.88 -3.33 27.08
N THR A 288 -1.17 -3.80 28.10
CA THR A 288 -1.70 -4.79 29.06
C THR A 288 -2.54 -4.15 30.16
N SER A 289 -2.24 -2.91 30.53
CA SER A 289 -2.91 -2.19 31.61
C SER A 289 -3.78 -1.05 31.09
N SER A 290 -4.87 -0.76 31.82
CA SER A 290 -5.69 0.42 31.58
C SER A 290 -4.97 1.75 31.90
N SER A 291 -3.89 1.71 32.68
CA SER A 291 -3.06 2.87 33.03
C SER A 291 -1.91 3.12 32.04
N THR A 292 -1.74 2.24 31.06
CA THR A 292 -0.72 2.33 30.01
C THR A 292 -1.37 2.46 28.63
N ILE A 293 -0.63 3.05 27.69
CA ILE A 293 -1.04 3.18 26.30
C ILE A 293 0.16 2.88 25.43
N VAL A 294 -0.01 1.94 24.50
CA VAL A 294 0.94 1.64 23.44
C VAL A 294 0.45 2.31 22.16
N VAL A 295 1.25 3.22 21.61
CA VAL A 295 0.98 3.91 20.35
C VAL A 295 2.03 3.49 19.33
N LYS A 296 1.58 2.94 18.20
CA LYS A 296 2.44 2.48 17.11
C LYS A 296 2.25 3.37 15.88
N PHE A 297 3.35 3.73 15.21
CA PHE A 297 3.34 4.37 13.91
C PHE A 297 4.49 3.82 13.06
N ALA A 298 4.17 2.93 12.12
CA ALA A 298 5.18 2.12 11.44
C ALA A 298 6.08 1.44 12.49
N ASP A 299 7.39 1.61 12.40
CA ASP A 299 8.41 1.11 13.32
C ASP A 299 8.52 1.90 14.64
N ASP A 300 8.02 3.13 14.70
CA ASP A 300 8.00 3.92 15.93
C ASP A 300 6.95 3.37 16.92
N THR A 301 7.38 2.99 18.13
CA THR A 301 6.49 2.57 19.22
C THR A 301 6.69 3.46 20.44
N VAL A 302 5.59 3.94 21.02
CA VAL A 302 5.60 4.77 22.23
C VAL A 302 4.76 4.09 23.29
N VAL A 303 5.38 3.83 24.45
CA VAL A 303 4.70 3.40 25.67
C VAL A 303 4.53 4.60 26.59
N THR A 304 3.29 4.90 26.98
CA THR A 304 3.01 5.92 27.99
C THR A 304 2.31 5.29 29.19
N GLY A 305 2.81 5.52 30.40
CA GLY A 305 2.17 5.10 31.65
C GLY A 305 1.85 6.28 32.56
N LEU A 306 0.73 6.20 33.28
CA LEU A 306 0.40 7.18 34.33
C LEU A 306 1.06 6.77 35.65
N ILE A 307 1.95 7.61 36.16
CA ILE A 307 2.52 7.48 37.51
C ILE A 307 1.58 8.20 38.49
N SER A 308 0.96 7.44 39.39
CA SER A 308 0.07 7.96 40.44
C SER A 308 0.66 7.65 41.81
N ASP A 309 0.60 8.59 42.74
CA ASP A 309 1.12 8.41 44.11
C ASP A 309 2.58 7.91 44.16
N ASN A 310 3.40 8.38 43.22
CA ASN A 310 4.79 7.95 43.00
C ASN A 310 4.95 6.47 42.59
N ASP A 311 3.88 5.76 42.22
CA ASP A 311 3.94 4.38 41.74
C ASP A 311 4.08 4.31 40.22
N GLU A 312 5.22 3.78 39.76
CA GLU A 312 5.56 3.57 38.35
C GLU A 312 5.47 2.10 37.91
N ARG A 313 5.00 1.19 38.78
CA ARG A 313 4.99 -0.26 38.53
C ARG A 313 4.33 -0.63 37.20
N ALA A 314 3.13 -0.10 36.94
CA ALA A 314 2.41 -0.39 35.71
C ALA A 314 3.18 0.03 34.44
N TYR A 315 3.93 1.14 34.50
CA TYR A 315 4.77 1.58 33.39
C TYR A 315 5.96 0.63 33.18
N LEU A 316 6.64 0.24 34.26
CA LEU A 316 7.78 -0.68 34.21
C LEU A 316 7.37 -2.10 33.77
N GLU A 317 6.22 -2.58 34.23
CA GLU A 317 5.64 -3.87 33.81
C GLU A 317 5.31 -3.87 32.31
N GLU A 318 4.77 -2.76 31.80
CA GLU A 318 4.48 -2.62 30.36
C GLU A 318 5.75 -2.60 29.51
N ILE A 319 6.83 -1.97 29.99
CA ILE A 319 8.12 -2.00 29.30
C ILE A 319 8.66 -3.45 29.23
N LYS A 320 8.60 -4.19 30.34
CA LYS A 320 9.00 -5.60 30.38
C LYS A 320 8.15 -6.47 29.47
N HIS A 321 6.84 -6.22 29.45
CA HIS A 321 5.93 -6.92 28.55
C HIS A 321 6.28 -6.66 27.09
N LEU A 322 6.54 -5.40 26.72
CA LEU A 322 6.99 -5.04 25.37
C LEU A 322 8.31 -5.71 25.00
N GLU A 323 9.27 -5.74 25.93
CA GLU A 323 10.56 -6.43 25.73
C GLU A 323 10.37 -7.92 25.44
N ASN A 324 9.57 -8.61 26.25
CA ASN A 324 9.25 -10.03 26.05
C ASN A 324 8.50 -10.25 24.72
N TRP A 325 7.50 -9.44 24.42
CA TRP A 325 6.74 -9.53 23.17
C TRP A 325 7.67 -9.35 21.95
N CYS A 326 8.61 -8.40 22.00
CA CYS A 326 9.61 -8.25 20.95
C CYS A 326 10.49 -9.49 20.80
N GLN A 327 10.96 -10.08 21.90
CA GLN A 327 11.78 -11.31 21.87
C GLN A 327 11.01 -12.49 21.26
N GLU A 328 9.77 -12.72 21.68
CA GLU A 328 8.90 -13.78 21.15
C GLU A 328 8.62 -13.60 19.66
N ASN A 329 8.53 -12.34 19.22
CA ASN A 329 8.32 -11.99 17.82
C ASN A 329 9.63 -11.77 17.05
N ASN A 330 10.80 -12.18 17.54
CA ASN A 330 12.08 -11.99 16.81
C ASN A 330 12.36 -10.53 16.38
N LEU A 331 11.91 -9.56 17.17
CA LEU A 331 12.16 -8.14 17.02
C LEU A 331 13.22 -7.69 18.02
N LEU A 332 14.12 -6.82 17.57
CA LEU A 332 15.17 -6.24 18.40
C LEU A 332 14.85 -4.78 18.70
N LEU A 333 14.77 -4.44 19.99
CA LEU A 333 14.62 -3.07 20.44
C LEU A 333 15.95 -2.33 20.33
N ASN A 334 15.96 -1.22 19.60
CA ASN A 334 17.12 -0.35 19.55
C ASN A 334 17.15 0.56 20.79
N VAL A 335 17.76 0.07 21.86
CA VAL A 335 17.84 0.80 23.15
C VAL A 335 18.60 2.13 23.01
N SER A 336 19.60 2.21 22.13
CA SER A 336 20.36 3.45 21.89
C SER A 336 19.52 4.58 21.29
N GLU A 337 18.56 4.25 20.43
CA GLU A 337 17.62 5.22 19.85
C GLU A 337 16.37 5.44 20.72
N THR A 338 16.10 4.53 21.66
CA THR A 338 14.99 4.67 22.60
C THR A 338 15.30 5.76 23.62
N LYS A 339 14.36 6.69 23.82
CA LYS A 339 14.48 7.79 24.78
C LYS A 339 13.34 7.75 25.78
N GLU A 340 13.64 8.09 27.03
CA GLU A 340 12.66 8.23 28.09
C GLU A 340 12.38 9.71 28.37
N LEU A 341 11.11 10.09 28.44
CA LEU A 341 10.67 11.46 28.74
C LEU A 341 9.66 11.42 29.89
N ILE A 342 10.03 11.95 31.06
CA ILE A 342 9.15 12.06 32.22
C ILE A 342 8.48 13.44 32.25
N VAL A 343 7.16 13.46 32.39
CA VAL A 343 6.38 14.70 32.51
C VAL A 343 5.84 14.82 33.93
N ASP A 344 6.56 15.51 34.81
CA ASP A 344 6.11 15.83 36.17
C ASP A 344 5.79 17.33 36.30
N ARG A 345 4.57 17.63 36.76
CA ARG A 345 4.06 18.99 36.92
C ARG A 345 3.78 19.37 38.37
N ARG A 346 4.17 18.53 39.32
CA ARG A 346 4.07 18.84 40.75
C ARG A 346 5.05 19.96 41.10
N LYS A 347 4.64 20.84 42.02
CA LYS A 347 5.48 21.95 42.48
C LYS A 347 6.70 21.46 43.29
N LYS A 348 6.53 20.35 43.99
CA LYS A 348 7.61 19.62 44.69
C LYS A 348 7.81 18.29 43.98
N GLN A 349 8.97 18.11 43.39
CA GLN A 349 9.41 16.85 42.80
C GLN A 349 10.23 16.10 43.86
N GLU A 350 9.55 15.36 44.72
CA GLU A 350 10.18 14.75 45.91
C GLU A 350 10.89 13.42 45.59
N ARG A 351 10.60 12.82 44.43
CA ARG A 351 11.15 11.52 44.03
C ARG A 351 11.92 11.61 42.72
N HIS A 352 13.17 11.15 42.74
CA HIS A 352 13.94 10.84 41.55
C HIS A 352 13.63 9.40 41.12
N TYR A 353 13.07 9.23 39.92
CA TYR A 353 12.86 7.90 39.35
C TYR A 353 14.17 7.36 38.77
N PRO A 354 14.54 6.09 38.99
CA PRO A 354 15.71 5.51 38.35
C PRO A 354 15.51 5.45 36.82
N PRO A 355 16.57 5.56 36.00
CA PRO A 355 16.47 5.33 34.56
C PRO A 355 15.96 3.93 34.24
N VAL A 356 15.08 3.83 33.24
CA VAL A 356 14.59 2.54 32.74
C VAL A 356 15.74 1.74 32.13
N ARG A 357 15.73 0.43 32.34
CA ARG A 357 16.68 -0.50 31.71
C ARG A 357 15.92 -1.49 30.82
N ILE A 358 16.38 -1.63 29.58
CA ILE A 358 15.86 -2.61 28.59
C ILE A 358 17.04 -3.50 28.21
N SER A 359 16.87 -4.82 28.36
CA SER A 359 17.93 -5.82 28.10
C SER A 359 19.25 -5.49 28.80
N GLY A 360 19.17 -5.00 30.05
CA GLY A 360 20.32 -4.59 30.86
C GLY A 360 20.94 -3.23 30.51
N THR A 361 20.55 -2.62 29.38
CA THR A 361 21.05 -1.32 28.92
C THR A 361 20.15 -0.19 29.41
N THR A 362 20.77 0.87 29.94
CA THR A 362 20.03 2.04 30.43
C THR A 362 19.53 2.89 29.28
N VAL A 363 18.24 3.21 29.29
CA VAL A 363 17.60 4.12 28.33
C VAL A 363 18.00 5.56 28.63
N GLU A 364 18.34 6.34 27.61
CA GLU A 364 18.67 7.75 27.78
C GLU A 364 17.42 8.55 28.17
N ARG A 365 17.48 9.22 29.33
CA ARG A 365 16.45 10.16 29.77
C ARG A 365 16.72 11.54 29.19
N VAL A 366 15.71 12.12 28.54
CA VAL A 366 15.81 13.40 27.83
C VAL A 366 14.77 14.40 28.33
N ASP A 367 15.11 15.69 28.26
CA ASP A 367 14.17 16.77 28.58
C ASP A 367 13.21 17.11 27.44
N SER A 368 13.56 16.69 26.22
CA SER A 368 12.69 16.81 25.05
C SER A 368 13.09 15.83 23.97
N PHE A 369 12.09 15.30 23.28
CA PHE A 369 12.24 14.34 22.21
C PHE A 369 11.44 14.77 20.97
N ARG A 370 11.95 14.47 19.77
CA ARG A 370 11.26 14.76 18.51
C ARG A 370 10.48 13.53 18.06
N TYR A 371 9.17 13.53 18.33
CA TYR A 371 8.27 12.45 17.93
C TYR A 371 7.43 12.86 16.72
N LEU A 372 7.48 12.07 15.63
CA LEU A 372 6.74 12.31 14.37
C LEU A 372 6.82 13.77 13.87
N GLY A 373 8.01 14.36 13.99
CA GLY A 373 8.30 15.72 13.54
C GLY A 373 7.93 16.83 14.53
N VAL A 374 7.44 16.52 15.73
CA VAL A 374 7.09 17.50 16.77
C VAL A 374 7.99 17.32 17.99
N HIS A 375 8.57 18.42 18.49
CA HIS A 375 9.30 18.37 19.76
C HIS A 375 8.32 18.38 20.94
N ILE A 376 8.38 17.34 21.76
CA ILE A 376 7.66 17.23 23.03
C ILE A 376 8.69 17.48 24.13
N SER A 377 8.39 18.40 25.05
CA SER A 377 9.27 18.77 26.16
C SER A 377 8.68 18.27 27.48
N GLN A 378 9.52 17.97 28.47
CA GLN A 378 9.08 17.46 29.79
C GLN A 378 8.13 18.42 30.53
N ASP A 379 8.29 19.73 30.30
CA ASP A 379 7.43 20.77 30.85
C ASP A 379 6.15 20.99 30.03
N LEU A 380 6.02 20.29 28.90
CA LEU A 380 5.04 20.47 27.82
C LEU A 380 5.03 21.90 27.25
N SER A 381 6.17 22.59 27.27
CA SER A 381 6.39 23.82 26.52
C SER A 381 6.63 23.51 25.05
N TRP A 382 6.05 24.35 24.19
CA TRP A 382 6.19 24.26 22.74
C TRP A 382 7.27 25.17 22.18
N SER A 383 7.99 25.93 23.04
CA SER A 383 8.99 26.90 22.60
C SER A 383 10.15 26.26 21.83
N ARG A 384 10.61 25.05 22.22
CA ARG A 384 11.65 24.33 21.45
C ARG A 384 11.17 23.98 20.04
N HIS A 385 9.93 23.49 19.92
CA HIS A 385 9.29 23.18 18.64
C HIS A 385 9.10 24.43 17.77
N THR A 386 8.50 25.48 18.33
CA THR A 386 8.18 26.72 17.60
C THR A 386 9.46 27.47 17.17
N ASN A 387 10.50 27.49 18.00
CA ASN A 387 11.79 28.06 17.63
C ASN A 387 12.46 27.29 16.48
N SER A 388 12.42 25.95 16.52
CA SER A 388 12.91 25.11 15.41
C SER A 388 12.13 25.37 14.11
N LEU A 389 10.79 25.43 14.18
CA LEU A 389 9.95 25.79 13.05
C LEU A 389 10.26 27.17 12.50
N ALA A 390 10.40 28.18 13.38
CA ALA A 390 10.72 29.54 12.99
C ALA A 390 12.09 29.63 12.31
N LYS A 391 13.11 28.94 12.85
CA LYS A 391 14.46 28.86 12.25
C LYS A 391 14.40 28.26 10.84
N ASN A 392 13.76 27.10 10.70
CA ASN A 392 13.62 26.41 9.41
C ASN A 392 12.81 27.22 8.40
N ALA A 393 11.76 27.92 8.85
CA ALA A 393 10.94 28.76 7.98
C ALA A 393 11.68 30.04 7.55
N ARG A 394 12.46 30.65 8.44
CA ARG A 394 13.30 31.82 8.12
C ARG A 394 14.36 31.51 7.06
N GLN A 395 14.98 30.33 7.12
CA GLN A 395 15.90 29.88 6.07
C GLN A 395 15.20 29.84 4.70
N ARG A 396 13.95 29.38 4.64
CA ARG A 396 13.18 29.32 3.39
C ARG A 396 12.68 30.67 2.90
N LEU A 397 12.55 31.68 3.77
CA LEU A 397 12.27 33.05 3.34
C LEU A 397 13.36 33.59 2.41
N TYR A 398 14.62 33.16 2.58
CA TYR A 398 15.70 33.55 1.66
C TYR A 398 15.42 33.07 0.23
N HIS A 399 15.02 31.81 0.06
CA HIS A 399 14.63 31.29 -1.26
C HIS A 399 13.41 32.03 -1.83
N LEU A 400 12.43 32.36 -0.98
CA LEU A 400 11.26 33.12 -1.41
C LEU A 400 11.65 34.55 -1.88
N ARG A 401 12.63 35.19 -1.24
CA ARG A 401 13.19 36.47 -1.71
C ARG A 401 13.87 36.32 -3.06
N ARG A 402 14.73 35.30 -3.23
CA ARG A 402 15.37 35.03 -4.52
C ARG A 402 14.36 34.81 -5.65
N LEU A 403 13.30 34.07 -5.38
CA LEU A 403 12.21 33.85 -6.35
C LEU A 403 11.50 35.16 -6.72
N ARG A 404 11.35 36.09 -5.78
CA ARG A 404 10.84 37.43 -6.05
C ARG A 404 11.83 38.25 -6.88
N ASP A 405 13.14 38.14 -6.63
CA ASP A 405 14.17 38.85 -7.41
C ASP A 405 14.13 38.46 -8.90
N PHE A 406 13.75 37.21 -9.19
CA PHE A 406 13.46 36.74 -10.56
C PHE A 406 12.14 37.25 -11.16
N ARG A 407 11.44 38.17 -10.47
CA ARG A 407 10.18 38.80 -10.90
C ARG A 407 9.07 37.79 -11.22
N LEU A 408 9.03 36.67 -10.49
CA LEU A 408 7.99 35.66 -10.67
C LEU A 408 6.62 36.21 -10.27
N PRO A 409 5.52 35.76 -10.92
CA PRO A 409 4.17 36.21 -10.58
C PRO A 409 3.79 35.93 -9.12
N SER A 410 3.02 36.81 -8.50
CA SER A 410 2.61 36.69 -7.08
C SER A 410 1.89 35.37 -6.76
N LYS A 411 1.18 34.79 -7.73
CA LYS A 411 0.55 33.46 -7.62
C LYS A 411 1.60 32.34 -7.44
N VAL A 412 2.71 32.41 -8.16
CA VAL A 412 3.82 31.45 -8.04
C VAL A 412 4.54 31.62 -6.71
N LEU A 413 4.75 32.86 -6.28
CA LEU A 413 5.35 33.16 -4.96
C LEU A 413 4.47 32.68 -3.81
N ARG A 414 3.14 32.89 -3.90
CA ARG A 414 2.18 32.36 -2.93
C ARG A 414 2.19 30.84 -2.87
N ASN A 415 2.20 30.16 -4.02
CA ASN A 415 2.31 28.71 -4.08
C ASN A 415 3.63 28.22 -3.46
N SER A 416 4.74 28.90 -3.77
CA SER A 416 6.04 28.58 -3.19
C SER A 416 6.03 28.74 -1.67
N TYR A 417 5.44 29.82 -1.14
CA TYR A 417 5.21 29.99 0.30
C TYR A 417 4.38 28.84 0.88
N THR A 418 3.23 28.52 0.28
CA THR A 418 2.34 27.48 0.79
C THR A 418 3.03 26.11 0.84
N CYS A 419 3.78 25.76 -0.22
CA CYS A 419 4.46 24.48 -0.31
C CYS A 419 5.70 24.36 0.58
N THR A 420 6.44 25.45 0.79
CA THR A 420 7.77 25.37 1.44
C THR A 420 7.79 25.91 2.86
N ILE A 421 7.02 26.96 3.16
CA ILE A 421 7.03 27.65 4.46
C ILE A 421 5.78 27.27 5.26
N GLU A 422 4.59 27.48 4.69
CA GLU A 422 3.32 27.20 5.37
C GLU A 422 3.22 25.72 5.74
N SER A 423 3.58 24.81 4.82
CA SER A 423 3.56 23.36 5.04
C SER A 423 4.29 22.94 6.33
N ILE A 424 5.37 23.63 6.67
CA ILE A 424 6.20 23.32 7.84
C ILE A 424 5.72 24.05 9.08
N LEU A 425 5.34 25.33 8.95
CA LEU A 425 4.72 26.09 10.05
C LEU A 425 3.41 25.46 10.52
N THR A 426 2.71 24.74 9.63
CA THR A 426 1.40 24.17 9.91
C THR A 426 1.44 22.65 10.12
N GLY A 427 2.62 22.03 10.01
CA GLY A 427 2.82 20.61 10.29
C GLY A 427 2.35 20.25 11.69
N ASN A 428 1.42 19.30 11.81
CA ASN A 428 0.81 18.87 13.07
C ASN A 428 0.25 20.01 13.95
N ILE A 429 -0.13 21.17 13.36
CA ILE A 429 -0.53 22.39 14.08
C ILE A 429 -1.68 22.18 15.09
N THR A 430 -2.54 21.19 14.85
CA THR A 430 -3.66 20.83 15.75
C THR A 430 -3.18 20.28 17.10
N VAL A 431 -1.94 19.83 17.21
CA VAL A 431 -1.36 19.23 18.43
C VAL A 431 -0.81 20.31 19.37
N TRP A 432 -0.03 21.25 18.84
CA TRP A 432 0.82 22.12 19.63
C TRP A 432 0.37 23.59 19.69
N PHE A 433 -0.30 24.11 18.66
CA PHE A 433 -0.57 25.55 18.54
C PHE A 433 -1.52 26.08 19.63
N GLY A 434 -2.56 25.32 19.95
CA GLY A 434 -3.53 25.65 21.02
C GLY A 434 -2.86 25.83 22.39
N ASN A 435 -1.79 25.09 22.66
CA ASN A 435 -1.04 25.14 23.91
C ASN A 435 0.24 26.01 23.84
N SER A 436 0.59 26.56 22.68
CA SER A 436 1.74 27.47 22.54
C SER A 436 1.46 28.81 23.23
N ASN A 437 2.50 29.43 23.79
CA ASN A 437 2.36 30.72 24.46
C ASN A 437 2.22 31.88 23.44
N LYS A 438 1.91 33.08 23.93
CA LYS A 438 1.71 34.27 23.06
C LYS A 438 2.99 34.62 22.27
N GLN A 439 4.15 34.51 22.90
CA GLN A 439 5.44 34.84 22.29
C GLN A 439 5.82 33.87 21.17
N ASP A 440 5.59 32.57 21.36
CA ASP A 440 5.79 31.53 20.35
C ASP A 440 4.92 31.80 19.11
N ARG A 441 3.63 32.08 19.33
CA ARG A 441 2.67 32.39 18.26
C ARG A 441 3.08 33.64 17.49
N GLN A 442 3.48 34.70 18.21
CA GLN A 442 3.97 35.92 17.58
C GLN A 442 5.25 35.68 16.78
N THR A 443 6.16 34.84 17.27
CA THR A 443 7.41 34.50 16.58
C THR A 443 7.14 33.84 15.24
N LEU A 444 6.20 32.89 15.20
CA LEU A 444 5.77 32.25 13.95
C LEU A 444 4.99 33.21 13.04
N GLN A 445 4.09 34.03 13.60
CA GLN A 445 3.32 35.01 12.82
C GLN A 445 4.22 36.07 12.17
N ARG A 446 5.36 36.44 12.78
CA ARG A 446 6.35 37.33 12.15
C ARG A 446 6.91 36.73 10.86
N VAL A 447 7.09 35.41 10.80
CA VAL A 447 7.56 34.71 9.58
C VAL A 447 6.51 34.83 8.48
N VAL A 448 5.23 34.63 8.81
CA VAL A 448 4.12 34.82 7.86
C VAL A 448 4.08 36.26 7.35
N ARG A 449 4.14 37.25 8.24
CA ARG A 449 4.20 38.68 7.84
C ARG A 449 5.41 39.02 6.98
N SER A 450 6.56 38.39 7.23
CA SER A 450 7.73 38.55 6.36
C SER A 450 7.47 37.97 4.97
N ALA A 451 6.81 36.80 4.88
CA ALA A 451 6.42 36.23 3.59
C ALA A 451 5.40 37.12 2.86
N GLU A 452 4.39 37.65 3.55
CA GLU A 452 3.39 38.57 2.96
C GLU A 452 4.05 39.78 2.29
N ARG A 453 5.03 40.40 2.97
CA ARG A 453 5.81 41.52 2.40
C ARG A 453 6.67 41.12 1.20
N ILE A 454 7.12 39.86 1.15
CA ILE A 454 7.92 39.35 0.03
C ILE A 454 7.01 39.08 -1.17
N THR A 455 5.86 38.42 -0.96
CA THR A 455 4.96 38.00 -2.04
C THR A 455 3.99 39.08 -2.49
N HIS A 456 3.80 40.14 -1.70
CA HIS A 456 2.77 41.18 -1.91
C HIS A 456 1.37 40.59 -2.04
N THR A 457 1.07 39.58 -1.21
CA THR A 457 -0.25 38.93 -1.16
C THR A 457 -0.68 38.73 0.28
N GLU A 458 -1.96 38.87 0.55
CA GLU A 458 -2.55 38.51 1.84
C GLU A 458 -2.42 36.99 2.08
N LEU A 459 -1.81 36.63 3.21
CA LEU A 459 -1.64 35.24 3.63
C LEU A 459 -2.47 34.99 4.90
N PRO A 460 -3.11 33.82 5.02
CA PRO A 460 -3.89 33.51 6.20
C PRO A 460 -3.00 33.45 7.45
N ASP A 461 -3.47 34.03 8.55
CA ASP A 461 -2.78 33.92 9.83
C ASP A 461 -2.83 32.48 10.36
N LEU A 462 -1.85 32.14 11.22
CA LEU A 462 -1.72 30.78 11.73
C LEU A 462 -2.87 30.35 12.62
N HIS A 463 -3.54 31.29 13.30
CA HIS A 463 -4.69 30.99 14.15
C HIS A 463 -5.89 30.58 13.29
N THR A 464 -6.14 31.28 12.18
CA THR A 464 -7.15 30.91 11.19
C THR A 464 -6.88 29.53 10.59
N ILE A 465 -5.63 29.24 10.20
CA ILE A 465 -5.26 27.91 9.68
C ILE A 465 -5.47 26.83 10.75
N TYR A 466 -5.03 27.06 11.99
CA TYR A 466 -5.21 26.14 13.10
C TYR A 466 -6.70 25.81 13.32
N TYR A 467 -7.56 26.83 13.39
CA TYR A 467 -8.99 26.64 13.61
C TYR A 467 -9.65 25.84 12.48
N LYS A 468 -9.36 26.18 11.21
CA LYS A 468 -9.85 25.43 10.04
C LYS A 468 -9.39 23.97 10.04
N ARG A 469 -8.14 23.70 10.43
CA ARG A 469 -7.61 22.33 10.53
C ARG A 469 -8.23 21.55 11.69
N CYS A 470 -8.48 22.19 12.82
CA CYS A 470 -9.23 21.57 13.92
C CYS A 470 -10.63 21.18 13.46
N GLN A 471 -11.39 22.09 12.86
CA GLN A 471 -12.73 21.79 12.34
C GLN A 471 -12.72 20.64 11.33
N THR A 472 -11.80 20.67 10.36
CA THR A 472 -11.69 19.63 9.34
C THR A 472 -11.39 18.26 9.95
N LYS A 473 -10.42 18.20 10.88
CA LYS A 473 -10.03 16.96 11.55
C LYS A 473 -11.18 16.38 12.37
N VAL A 474 -11.90 17.23 13.09
CA VAL A 474 -13.01 16.80 13.96
C VAL A 474 -14.21 16.34 13.16
N ARG A 475 -14.58 17.04 12.08
CA ARG A 475 -15.64 16.59 11.17
C ARG A 475 -15.37 15.18 10.63
N ARG A 476 -14.11 14.84 10.36
CA ARG A 476 -13.72 13.47 9.97
C ARG A 476 -13.90 12.46 11.11
N ILE A 477 -13.49 12.81 12.33
CA ILE A 477 -13.64 11.94 13.52
C ILE A 477 -15.11 11.68 13.83
N VAL A 478 -15.95 12.73 13.81
CA VAL A 478 -17.38 12.62 14.13
C VAL A 478 -18.14 11.84 13.07
N LYS A 479 -17.77 11.98 11.78
CA LYS A 479 -18.39 11.26 10.66
C LYS A 479 -18.14 9.75 10.69
N ASP A 480 -17.10 9.29 11.41
CA ASP A 480 -16.74 7.89 11.52
C ASP A 480 -16.95 7.40 12.97
N PRO A 481 -18.07 6.71 13.27
CA PRO A 481 -18.32 6.14 14.59
C PRO A 481 -17.26 5.13 15.05
N THR A 482 -16.55 4.48 14.11
CA THR A 482 -15.50 3.50 14.42
C THR A 482 -14.15 4.15 14.73
N HIS A 483 -14.02 5.46 14.55
CA HIS A 483 -12.79 6.16 14.81
C HIS A 483 -12.45 6.11 16.33
N PRO A 484 -11.23 5.73 16.75
CA PRO A 484 -10.88 5.55 18.17
C PRO A 484 -11.14 6.78 19.06
N ASN A 485 -11.03 7.96 18.48
CA ASN A 485 -11.30 9.24 19.16
C ASN A 485 -12.76 9.72 19.08
N ASN A 486 -13.67 9.01 18.42
CA ASN A 486 -15.08 9.40 18.30
C ASN A 486 -15.74 9.52 19.69
N ARG A 487 -15.34 8.65 20.63
CA ARG A 487 -15.78 8.67 22.04
C ARG A 487 -15.63 10.00 22.77
N PHE A 488 -14.76 10.90 22.30
CA PHE A 488 -14.59 12.23 22.90
C PHE A 488 -15.61 13.26 22.41
N PHE A 489 -16.50 12.89 21.48
CA PHE A 489 -17.47 13.77 20.84
C PHE A 489 -18.88 13.20 20.99
N SER A 490 -19.57 13.55 22.09
CA SER A 490 -20.97 13.19 22.31
C SER A 490 -21.89 14.40 22.12
N LEU A 491 -23.02 14.22 21.46
CA LEU A 491 -24.05 15.26 21.35
C LEU A 491 -24.83 15.42 22.66
N LEU A 492 -25.30 16.64 22.92
CA LEU A 492 -26.31 16.90 23.95
C LEU A 492 -27.68 16.37 23.49
N ARG A 493 -28.63 16.25 24.43
CA ARG A 493 -30.00 15.78 24.14
C ARG A 493 -30.70 16.57 23.04
N SER A 494 -30.33 17.84 22.84
CA SER A 494 -30.87 18.69 21.78
C SER A 494 -30.39 18.32 20.37
N GLY A 495 -29.37 17.46 20.22
CA GLY A 495 -28.78 17.07 18.94
C GLY A 495 -27.96 18.16 18.22
N LYS A 496 -27.98 19.41 18.72
CA LYS A 496 -27.38 20.58 18.06
C LYS A 496 -25.93 20.85 18.46
N CYS A 497 -25.58 20.60 19.73
CA CYS A 497 -24.28 20.94 20.30
C CYS A 497 -23.59 19.71 20.88
N PHE A 498 -22.27 19.67 20.76
CA PHE A 498 -21.43 18.67 21.39
C PHE A 498 -21.18 19.02 22.87
N ARG A 499 -21.16 17.98 23.70
CA ARG A 499 -20.88 18.08 25.13
C ARG A 499 -19.45 18.55 25.36
N SER A 500 -19.31 19.68 26.06
CA SER A 500 -18.01 20.17 26.52
C SER A 500 -17.31 19.15 27.43
N LEU A 501 -16.04 18.87 27.13
CA LEU A 501 -15.21 18.02 27.98
C LEU A 501 -14.89 18.73 29.29
N LYS A 502 -15.11 18.06 30.43
CA LYS A 502 -14.72 18.58 31.75
C LYS A 502 -13.18 18.70 31.81
N THR A 503 -12.68 19.90 32.08
CA THR A 503 -11.23 20.16 32.18
C THR A 503 -10.89 20.86 33.48
N LYS A 504 -9.98 20.29 34.28
CA LYS A 504 -9.47 20.90 35.52
C LYS A 504 -8.33 21.91 35.29
N THR A 505 -7.71 21.92 34.11
CA THR A 505 -6.55 22.77 33.81
C THR A 505 -6.72 23.52 32.48
N GLU A 506 -6.20 24.74 32.41
CA GLU A 506 -6.16 25.54 31.18
C GLU A 506 -5.40 24.84 30.05
N ARG A 507 -4.34 24.09 30.37
CA ARG A 507 -3.59 23.29 29.38
C ARG A 507 -4.47 22.22 28.74
N ARG A 508 -5.24 21.45 29.53
CA ARG A 508 -6.19 20.48 28.96
C ARG A 508 -7.25 21.20 28.15
N LYS A 509 -7.77 22.32 28.65
CA LYS A 509 -8.76 23.19 27.96
C LYS A 509 -8.28 23.74 26.61
N ARG A 510 -6.97 23.90 26.44
CA ARG A 510 -6.30 24.39 25.22
C ARG A 510 -5.78 23.29 24.30
N SER A 511 -5.86 22.03 24.73
CA SER A 511 -5.54 20.86 23.89
C SER A 511 -6.57 20.65 22.78
N PHE A 512 -6.24 19.77 21.83
CA PHE A 512 -7.05 19.50 20.65
C PHE A 512 -8.52 19.22 20.97
N PHE A 513 -8.85 18.24 21.82
CA PHE A 513 -10.24 17.78 21.98
C PHE A 513 -11.20 18.86 22.53
N PRO A 514 -10.88 19.61 23.60
CA PRO A 514 -11.77 20.67 24.06
C PRO A 514 -11.86 21.85 23.07
N GLN A 515 -10.77 22.17 22.37
CA GLN A 515 -10.79 23.22 21.33
C GLN A 515 -11.62 22.80 20.12
N ALA A 516 -11.51 21.54 19.72
CA ALA A 516 -12.30 20.90 18.69
C ALA A 516 -13.81 20.96 18.97
N VAL A 517 -14.22 20.61 20.20
CA VAL A 517 -15.63 20.68 20.61
C VAL A 517 -16.14 22.13 20.55
N ARG A 518 -15.36 23.11 21.03
CA ARG A 518 -15.73 24.53 20.90
C ARG A 518 -15.86 24.96 19.45
N ALA A 519 -14.92 24.55 18.60
CA ALA A 519 -14.91 24.91 17.19
C ALA A 519 -16.10 24.34 16.40
N LEU A 520 -16.65 23.20 16.85
CA LEU A 520 -17.90 22.66 16.32
C LEU A 520 -19.12 23.43 16.83
N ASN A 521 -19.18 23.71 18.14
CA ASN A 521 -20.32 24.40 18.73
C ASN A 521 -20.44 25.87 18.30
N GLN A 522 -19.35 26.51 17.87
CA GLN A 522 -19.34 27.88 17.33
C GLN A 522 -19.63 27.94 15.83
N GLY A 523 -19.58 26.81 15.12
CA GLY A 523 -19.77 26.74 13.67
C GLY A 523 -21.09 26.09 13.23
N ASN A 524 -21.98 25.79 14.18
CA ASN A 524 -23.34 25.28 13.99
C ASN A 524 -24.37 26.37 14.20
#